data_AF-A0A947BNZ1-F1
#
_entry.id   AF-A0A947BNZ1-F1
#
_cell.length_a   1.000
_cell.length_b   1.000
_cell.length_c   1.000
_cell.angle_alpha   90.00
_cell.angle_beta   90.00
_cell.angle_gamma   90.00
#
_symmetry.space_group_name_H-M   'P 1'
#
loop_
_entity.id
_entity.type
_entity.pdbx_description
1 polymer ?
#
loop_
_entity_poly.entity_id
_entity_poly.type
_entity_poly.pdbx_seq_one_letter_code
_entity_poly.pdbx_strand_id
1 'polypeptide(L)'
;MAGPLEQAKSESLWHVNAKVTSVLALIGLFLVLLPLFGTGPFYLHLMIMVFMYAVMAQAWNVIAGLSGQISLGHGMFFGIGAYTSSVLFVQYGLTPWVGLVIGMLICAVVAVL
;
A
#
# COMPACT_ATOMS: atom_id res chain seq x y z
N MET A 1 -31.56 3.06 -32.60
CA MET A 1 -31.87 2.38 -31.32
C MET A 1 -30.56 1.81 -30.81
N ALA A 2 -29.82 2.58 -30.01
CA ALA A 2 -28.54 2.12 -29.46
C ALA A 2 -28.78 0.86 -28.61
N GLY A 3 -27.91 -0.14 -28.74
CA GLY A 3 -28.09 -1.43 -28.06
C GLY A 3 -27.98 -1.28 -26.53
N PRO A 4 -28.48 -2.26 -25.75
CA PRO A 4 -28.37 -2.27 -24.28
C PRO A 4 -26.93 -2.07 -23.77
N LEU A 5 -25.94 -2.44 -24.60
CA LEU A 5 -24.52 -2.37 -24.28
C LEU A 5 -23.92 -0.95 -24.43
N GLU A 6 -24.51 -0.09 -25.25
CA GLU A 6 -24.08 1.31 -25.38
C GLU A 6 -24.55 2.15 -24.19
N GLN A 7 -25.72 1.84 -23.62
CA GLN A 7 -26.22 2.50 -22.40
C GLN A 7 -25.35 2.17 -21.18
N ALA A 8 -24.98 0.89 -20.99
CA ALA A 8 -24.14 0.44 -19.88
C ALA A 8 -22.73 1.07 -19.86
N LYS A 9 -22.21 1.48 -21.03
CA LYS A 9 -20.91 2.15 -21.16
C LYS A 9 -20.97 3.65 -20.81
N SER A 10 -22.15 4.25 -20.90
CA SER A 10 -22.37 5.69 -20.64
C SER A 10 -22.65 6.01 -19.17
N GLU A 11 -23.07 5.02 -18.39
CA GLU A 11 -23.23 5.17 -16.96
C GLU A 11 -21.85 5.24 -16.28
N SER A 12 -21.63 6.30 -15.49
CA SER A 12 -20.44 6.42 -14.66
C SER A 12 -20.41 5.27 -13.66
N LEU A 13 -19.57 4.26 -13.92
CA LEU A 13 -19.34 3.09 -13.07
C LEU A 13 -18.97 3.44 -11.62
N TRP A 14 -18.59 4.70 -11.38
CA TRP A 14 -18.15 5.23 -10.10
C TRP A 14 -19.23 6.14 -9.48
N HIS A 15 -20.28 5.55 -8.91
CA HIS A 15 -21.24 6.28 -8.07
C HIS A 15 -20.69 6.49 -6.66
N VAL A 16 -19.51 7.10 -6.54
CA VAL A 16 -18.91 7.38 -5.24
C VAL A 16 -19.41 8.74 -4.78
N ASN A 17 -20.10 8.77 -3.64
CA ASN A 17 -20.59 10.02 -3.08
C ASN A 17 -19.42 10.96 -2.79
N ALA A 18 -19.45 12.17 -3.36
CA ALA A 18 -18.40 13.18 -3.15
C ALA A 18 -18.14 13.46 -1.66
N LYS A 19 -19.19 13.41 -0.83
CA LYS A 19 -19.07 13.55 0.63
C LYS A 19 -18.29 12.39 1.26
N VAL A 20 -18.54 11.16 0.82
CA VAL A 20 -17.83 9.97 1.33
C VAL A 20 -16.35 10.05 0.96
N THR A 21 -16.05 10.42 -0.28
CA THR A 21 -14.66 10.59 -0.75
C THR A 21 -13.92 11.65 0.07
N SER A 22 -14.56 12.81 0.32
CA SER A 22 -13.96 13.87 1.15
C SER A 22 -13.73 13.44 2.60
N VAL A 23 -14.66 12.67 3.21
CA VAL A 23 -14.48 12.17 4.57
C VAL A 23 -13.31 11.18 4.65
N LEU A 24 -13.20 10.26 3.70
CA LEU A 24 -12.08 9.32 3.65
C LEU A 24 -10.72 10.04 3.47
N ALA A 25 -10.68 11.08 2.63
CA ALA A 25 -9.49 11.88 2.44
C ALA A 25 -9.08 12.63 3.72
N LEU A 26 -10.04 13.19 4.47
CA LEU A 26 -9.77 13.86 5.75
C LEU A 26 -9.24 12.89 6.81
N ILE A 27 -9.82 11.68 6.90
CA ILE A 27 -9.33 10.64 7.81
C ILE A 27 -7.89 10.23 7.43
N GLY A 28 -7.62 10.03 6.14
CA GLY A 28 -6.28 9.71 5.65
C GLY A 28 -5.26 10.80 6.01
N LEU A 29 -5.61 12.08 5.79
CA LEU A 29 -4.75 13.20 6.14
C LEU A 29 -4.48 13.26 7.65
N PHE A 30 -5.50 13.07 8.48
CA PHE A 30 -5.35 13.05 9.93
C PHE A 30 -4.37 11.95 10.39
N LEU A 31 -4.48 10.75 9.83
CA LEU A 31 -3.61 9.62 10.16
C LEU A 31 -2.14 9.86 9.78
N VAL A 32 -1.88 10.56 8.67
CA VAL A 32 -0.52 10.93 8.23
C VAL A 32 0.11 11.98 9.16
N LEU A 33 -0.70 12.89 9.70
CA LEU A 33 -0.22 13.95 10.59
C LEU A 33 -0.10 13.48 12.04
N LEU A 34 -0.76 12.39 12.41
CA LEU A 34 -0.79 11.84 13.77
C LEU A 34 0.60 11.62 14.41
N PRO A 35 1.64 11.08 13.73
CA PRO A 35 2.97 10.92 14.32
C PRO A 35 3.67 12.25 14.66
N LEU A 36 3.25 13.38 14.08
CA LEU A 36 3.85 14.70 14.35
C LEU A 36 3.46 15.28 15.72
N PHE A 37 2.40 14.77 16.35
CA PHE A 37 1.90 15.29 17.63
C PHE A 37 2.63 14.72 18.86
N GLY A 38 3.86 14.21 18.70
CA GLY A 38 4.69 13.79 19.82
C GLY A 38 4.23 12.51 20.51
N THR A 39 3.88 11.48 19.74
CA THR A 39 3.59 10.16 20.29
C THR A 39 4.87 9.52 20.85
N GLY A 40 4.82 8.99 22.08
CA GLY A 40 5.98 8.34 22.70
C GLY A 40 6.49 7.15 21.86
N PRO A 41 7.75 6.70 22.04
CA PRO A 41 8.39 5.69 21.18
C PRO A 41 7.57 4.40 21.00
N PHE A 42 6.89 3.99 22.06
CA PHE A 42 5.98 2.84 22.05
C PHE A 42 4.81 3.02 21.06
N TYR A 43 4.12 4.16 21.13
CA TYR A 43 2.97 4.45 20.28
C TYR A 43 3.39 4.62 18.83
N LEU A 44 4.53 5.26 18.59
CA LEU A 44 5.09 5.41 17.25
C LEU A 44 5.41 4.04 16.63
N HIS A 45 6.06 3.15 17.39
CA HIS A 45 6.31 1.78 16.94
C HIS A 45 5.02 0.99 16.65
N LEU A 46 4.03 1.09 17.54
CA LEU A 46 2.73 0.45 17.36
C LEU A 46 2.04 0.94 16.08
N MET A 47 2.07 2.26 15.82
CA MET A 47 1.53 2.84 14.60
C MET A 47 2.25 2.34 13.33
N ILE A 48 3.59 2.27 13.34
CA ILE A 48 4.36 1.69 12.24
C ILE A 48 3.89 0.26 11.96
N MET A 49 3.75 -0.56 13.01
CA MET A 49 3.29 -1.94 12.87
C MET A 49 1.88 -2.00 12.30
N VAL A 50 0.93 -1.20 12.81
CA VAL A 50 -0.45 -1.17 12.30
C VAL A 50 -0.50 -0.80 10.83
N PHE A 51 0.19 0.25 10.39
CA PHE A 51 0.21 0.64 8.98
C PHE A 51 0.90 -0.40 8.10
N MET A 52 2.00 -0.99 8.58
CA MET A 52 2.71 -2.06 7.89
C MET A 52 1.79 -3.26 7.65
N TYR A 53 1.10 -3.75 8.69
CA TYR A 53 0.15 -4.85 8.57
C TYR A 53 -1.08 -4.49 7.72
N ALA A 54 -1.56 -3.24 7.77
CA ALA A 54 -2.66 -2.78 6.93
C ALA A 54 -2.30 -2.85 5.43
N VAL A 55 -1.11 -2.36 5.05
CA VAL A 55 -0.60 -2.49 3.67
C VAL A 55 -0.41 -3.96 3.30
N MET A 56 0.11 -4.77 4.22
CA MET A 56 0.30 -6.22 4.00
C MET A 56 -1.02 -6.95 3.73
N ALA A 57 -2.06 -6.61 4.50
CA ALA A 57 -3.42 -7.15 4.33
C ALA A 57 -4.05 -6.69 3.00
N GLN A 58 -3.83 -5.44 2.58
CA GLN A 58 -4.29 -4.95 1.27
C GLN A 58 -3.58 -5.66 0.12
N ALA A 59 -2.27 -5.84 0.20
CA ALA A 59 -1.51 -6.61 -0.79
C ALA A 59 -2.03 -8.05 -0.89
N TRP A 60 -2.34 -8.68 0.25
CA TRP A 60 -2.98 -10.00 0.27
C TRP A 60 -4.39 -9.98 -0.34
N ASN A 61 -5.19 -8.95 -0.04
CA ASN A 61 -6.55 -8.80 -0.58
C ASN A 61 -6.57 -8.71 -2.11
N VAL A 62 -5.57 -8.05 -2.72
CA VAL A 62 -5.43 -7.99 -4.19
C VAL A 62 -5.17 -9.38 -4.79
N ILE A 63 -4.31 -10.18 -4.15
CA ILE A 63 -3.92 -11.49 -4.70
C ILE A 63 -4.99 -12.55 -4.40
N ALA A 64 -5.32 -12.75 -3.12
CA ALA A 64 -6.22 -13.80 -2.68
C ALA A 64 -7.69 -13.41 -2.77
N GLY A 65 -8.02 -12.15 -2.46
CA GLY A 65 -9.41 -11.67 -2.48
C GLY A 65 -9.93 -11.44 -3.89
N LEU A 66 -9.22 -10.63 -4.69
CA LEU A 66 -9.67 -10.25 -6.04
C LEU A 66 -9.33 -11.30 -7.11
N SER A 67 -8.16 -11.93 -7.01
CA SER A 67 -7.69 -12.88 -8.05
C SER A 67 -7.95 -14.35 -7.68
N GLY A 68 -8.42 -14.63 -6.46
CA GLY A 68 -8.71 -15.99 -5.99
C GLY A 68 -7.48 -16.91 -5.87
N GLN A 69 -6.27 -16.35 -5.87
CA GLN A 69 -5.02 -17.12 -5.83
C GLN A 69 -4.53 -17.32 -4.40
N ILE A 70 -4.10 -18.53 -4.04
CA ILE A 70 -3.39 -18.77 -2.78
C ILE A 70 -1.95 -18.27 -2.95
N SER A 71 -1.66 -17.10 -2.37
CA SER A 71 -0.33 -16.50 -2.42
C SER A 71 0.62 -17.19 -1.45
N LEU A 72 1.58 -17.98 -1.95
CA LEU A 72 2.63 -18.60 -1.12
C LEU A 72 3.89 -17.73 -0.96
N GLY A 73 4.06 -16.67 -1.77
CA GLY A 73 5.30 -15.89 -1.86
C GLY A 73 5.28 -14.47 -1.26
N HIS A 74 4.13 -13.95 -0.84
CA HIS A 74 4.01 -12.55 -0.34
C HIS A 74 5.07 -12.21 0.71
N GLY A 75 5.23 -13.05 1.74
CA GLY A 75 6.18 -12.80 2.83
C GLY A 75 7.63 -12.66 2.36
N MET A 76 8.02 -13.37 1.30
CA MET A 76 9.34 -13.22 0.68
C MET A 76 9.51 -11.85 0.06
N PHE A 77 8.54 -11.37 -0.72
CA PHE A 77 8.58 -10.05 -1.34
C PHE A 77 8.58 -8.92 -0.31
N PHE A 78 7.82 -9.07 0.77
CA PHE A 78 7.88 -8.15 1.91
C PHE A 78 9.30 -8.11 2.51
N GLY A 79 9.90 -9.28 2.75
CA GLY A 79 11.24 -9.40 3.31
C GLY A 79 12.32 -8.75 2.43
N ILE A 80 12.29 -8.98 1.11
CA ILE A 80 13.24 -8.40 0.16
C ILE A 80 13.16 -6.86 0.18
N GLY A 81 11.96 -6.29 0.12
CA GLY A 81 11.76 -4.85 0.15
C GLY A 81 12.23 -4.22 1.47
N ALA A 82 11.84 -4.82 2.61
CA ALA A 82 12.21 -4.35 3.93
C ALA A 82 13.73 -4.40 4.15
N TYR A 83 14.36 -5.55 3.84
CA TYR A 83 15.80 -5.73 3.98
C TYR A 83 16.59 -4.75 3.08
N THR A 84 16.18 -4.59 1.83
CA THR A 84 16.81 -3.65 0.89
C THR A 84 16.74 -2.21 1.43
N SER A 85 15.56 -1.76 1.84
CA SER A 85 15.41 -0.39 2.36
C SER A 85 16.23 -0.18 3.64
N SER A 86 16.22 -1.15 4.57
CA SER A 86 16.99 -1.08 5.81
C SER A 86 18.50 -1.10 5.58
N VAL A 87 19.02 -1.95 4.69
CA VAL A 87 20.47 -2.00 4.42
C VAL A 87 20.96 -0.74 3.71
N LEU A 88 20.16 -0.18 2.80
CA LEU A 88 20.45 1.10 2.14
C LEU A 88 20.51 2.25 3.15
N PHE A 89 19.59 2.27 4.12
CA PHE A 89 19.59 3.28 5.18
C PHE A 89 20.79 3.12 6.13
N VAL A 90 21.03 1.90 6.64
CA VAL A 90 22.05 1.66 7.67
C VAL A 90 23.47 1.73 7.11
N GLN A 91 23.73 1.13 5.95
CA GLN A 91 25.09 1.01 5.40
C GLN A 91 25.48 2.17 4.49
N TYR A 92 24.52 2.72 3.73
CA TYR A 92 24.79 3.75 2.73
C TYR A 92 24.24 5.13 3.11
N GLY A 93 23.54 5.25 4.25
CA GLY A 93 22.94 6.51 4.70
C GLY A 93 21.87 7.05 3.74
N LEU A 94 21.36 6.22 2.83
CA LEU A 94 20.37 6.64 1.84
C LEU A 94 19.02 6.86 2.51
N THR A 95 18.24 7.82 2.00
CA THR A 95 16.92 8.08 2.56
C THR A 95 15.99 6.89 2.33
N PRO A 96 15.06 6.58 3.26
CA PRO A 96 14.12 5.48 3.12
C PRO A 96 13.27 5.54 1.84
N TRP A 97 13.07 6.74 1.29
CA TRP A 97 12.36 6.96 0.03
C TRP A 97 13.09 6.38 -1.17
N VAL A 98 14.43 6.56 -1.23
CA VAL A 98 15.26 5.95 -2.29
C VAL A 98 15.32 4.44 -2.08
N GLY A 99 15.49 4.00 -0.82
CA GLY A 99 15.45 2.59 -0.45
C GLY A 99 14.15 1.89 -0.87
N LEU A 100 13.01 2.58 -0.78
CA LEU A 100 11.71 2.09 -1.22
C LEU A 100 11.67 1.83 -2.73
N VAL A 101 12.15 2.77 -3.56
CA VAL A 101 12.17 2.60 -5.02
C VAL A 101 13.08 1.46 -5.43
N ILE A 102 14.29 1.39 -4.85
CA ILE A 102 15.25 0.33 -5.15
C ILE A 102 14.70 -1.03 -4.70
N GLY A 103 14.12 -1.11 -3.51
CA GLY A 103 13.47 -2.32 -3.01
C GLY A 103 12.34 -2.81 -3.91
N MET A 104 11.50 -1.90 -4.43
CA MET A 104 10.46 -2.26 -5.40
C MET A 104 11.04 -2.82 -6.70
N LEU A 105 12.11 -2.22 -7.24
CA LEU A 105 12.75 -2.71 -8.46
C LEU A 105 13.36 -4.11 -8.26
N ILE A 106 14.06 -4.32 -7.14
CA ILE A 106 14.64 -5.63 -6.81
C ILE A 106 13.53 -6.67 -6.67
N CYS A 107 12.44 -6.35 -5.95
CA CYS A 107 11.28 -7.25 -5.85
C CYS A 107 10.68 -7.59 -7.22
N ALA A 108 10.52 -6.61 -8.10
CA ALA A 108 9.98 -6.83 -9.44
C ALA A 108 10.86 -7.75 -10.27
N VAL A 109 12.19 -7.59 -10.20
CA VAL A 109 13.15 -8.48 -10.87
C VAL A 109 13.04 -9.90 -10.31
N VAL A 110 13.00 -10.06 -8.99
CA VAL A 110 12.87 -11.37 -8.34
C VAL A 110 11.53 -12.04 -8.66
N ALA A 111 10.45 -11.28 -8.82
CA ALA A 111 9.14 -11.82 -9.17
C ALA A 111 9.06 -12.35 -10.61
N VAL A 112 9.94 -11.89 -11.50
CA VAL A 112 10.01 -12.32 -12.91
C VAL A 112 10.87 -13.57 -13.09
N LEU A 113 11.84 -13.79 -12.19
CA LEU A 113 12.72 -14.95 -12.17
C LEU A 113 12.02 -16.20 -11.62
#